data_AF-A0A4Q3EFL3-F1
#
_entry.id   AF-A0A4Q3EFL3-F1
#
_cell.length_a   1.000
_cell.length_b   1.000
_cell.length_c   1.000
_cell.angle_alpha   90.00
_cell.angle_beta   90.00
_cell.angle_gamma   90.00
#
_symmetry.space_group_name_H-M   'P 1'
#
loop_
_entity.id
_entity.type
_entity.pdbx_description
1 polymer ?
#
loop_
_entity_poly.entity_id
_entity_poly.type
_entity_poly.pdbx_seq_one_letter_code
_entity_poly.pdbx_strand_id
1 'polypeptide(L)'
;MDMSLINWPAVIVAALSGFAIGGLWYNSAVFGKAWMADSNLTREETTKGNKGKIFGFTFVFSLLMSANLAAFLAEPSTDVTCWVLSAQQHAAPLQPAAGAG
;
A
#
# COMPACT_ATOMS: atom_id res chain seq x y z
N MET A 1 -12.89 -11.44 12.18
CA MET A 1 -12.00 -10.30 11.96
C MET A 1 -12.10 -9.41 13.19
N ASP A 2 -11.06 -9.40 14.02
CA ASP A 2 -11.01 -8.47 15.14
C ASP A 2 -10.60 -7.09 14.62
N MET A 3 -11.56 -6.17 14.54
CA MET A 3 -11.33 -4.82 14.03
C MET A 3 -10.42 -3.99 14.94
N SER A 4 -10.16 -4.44 16.17
CA SER A 4 -9.24 -3.77 17.09
C SER A 4 -7.76 -3.90 16.67
N LEU A 5 -7.45 -4.90 15.82
CA LEU A 5 -6.09 -5.13 15.29
C LEU A 5 -5.75 -4.19 14.12
N ILE A 6 -6.72 -3.43 13.59
CA ILE A 6 -6.49 -2.56 12.42
C ILE A 6 -5.91 -1.22 12.85
N ASN A 7 -4.71 -0.93 12.35
CA ASN A 7 -4.09 0.39 12.47
C ASN A 7 -4.67 1.34 11.40
N TRP A 8 -5.71 2.10 11.76
CA TRP A 8 -6.37 3.06 10.87
C TRP A 8 -5.43 4.15 10.29
N PRO A 9 -4.48 4.71 11.05
CA PRO A 9 -3.43 5.56 10.48
C PRO A 9 -2.65 4.88 9.35
N ALA A 10 -2.25 3.60 9.53
CA ALA A 10 -1.54 2.84 8.50
C ALA A 10 -2.39 2.61 7.25
N VAL A 11 -3.71 2.40 7.40
CA VAL A 11 -4.66 2.31 6.28
C VAL A 11 -4.65 3.60 5.45
N ILE A 12 -4.69 4.76 6.10
CA ILE A 12 -4.67 6.06 5.40
C ILE A 12 -3.34 6.25 4.67
N VAL A 13 -2.21 5.95 5.32
CA VAL A 13 -0.87 6.06 4.71
C VAL A 13 -0.72 5.12 3.51
N ALA A 14 -1.19 3.88 3.62
CA ALA A 14 -1.18 2.93 2.51
C ALA A 14 -2.07 3.37 1.35
N ALA A 15 -3.27 3.89 1.62
CA ALA A 15 -4.14 4.46 0.60
C ALA A 15 -3.49 5.66 -0.12
N LEU A 16 -2.83 6.56 0.62
CA LEU A 16 -2.09 7.69 0.06
C LEU A 16 -0.91 7.24 -0.81
N SER A 17 -0.16 6.24 -0.35
CA SER A 17 0.96 5.66 -1.11
C SER A 17 0.48 5.05 -2.43
N GLY A 18 -0.55 4.21 -2.38
CA GLY A 18 -1.16 3.61 -3.57
C GLY A 18 -1.73 4.67 -4.53
N PHE A 19 -2.37 5.71 -4.00
CA PHE A 19 -2.86 6.83 -4.79
C PHE A 19 -1.72 7.61 -5.47
N ALA A 20 -0.63 7.89 -4.76
CA ALA A 20 0.53 8.59 -5.31
C ALA A 20 1.20 7.79 -6.43
N ILE A 21 1.41 6.48 -6.23
CA ILE A 21 1.92 5.57 -7.26
C ILE A 21 0.98 5.53 -8.47
N GLY A 22 -0.33 5.45 -8.23
CA GLY A 22 -1.34 5.53 -9.28
C GLY A 22 -1.24 6.84 -10.09
N GLY A 23 -1.05 7.98 -9.44
CA GLY A 23 -0.81 9.25 -10.12
C GLY A 23 0.48 9.28 -10.93
N LEU A 24 1.56 8.71 -10.39
CA LEU A 24 2.86 8.61 -11.07
C LEU A 24 2.78 7.76 -12.34
N TRP A 25 1.99 6.68 -12.33
CA TRP A 25 1.78 5.80 -13.48
C TRP A 25 1.33 6.56 -14.74
N TYR A 26 0.39 7.50 -14.58
CA TYR A 26 -0.16 8.30 -15.69
C TYR A 26 0.73 9.47 -16.13
N ASN A 27 1.89 9.66 -15.50
CA ASN A 27 2.86 10.65 -15.96
C ASN A 27 3.44 10.24 -17.33
N SER A 28 3.57 11.20 -18.25
CA SER A 28 4.17 10.99 -19.57
C SER A 28 5.62 10.50 -19.56
N ALA A 29 6.33 10.66 -18.44
CA ALA A 29 7.68 10.14 -18.23
C ALA A 29 7.72 8.65 -17.85
N VAL A 30 6.59 8.06 -17.44
CA VAL A 30 6.48 6.66 -17.00
C VAL A 30 5.64 5.87 -18.00
N PHE A 31 4.31 5.79 -17.84
CA PHE A 31 3.42 5.03 -18.73
C PHE A 31 2.30 5.86 -19.37
N GLY A 32 2.21 7.15 -19.10
CA GLY A 32 1.10 7.99 -19.58
C GLY A 32 0.96 8.04 -21.10
N LYS A 33 2.09 8.08 -21.85
CA LYS A 33 2.05 8.12 -23.33
C LYS A 33 1.58 6.79 -23.93
N ALA A 34 2.09 5.67 -23.42
CA ALA A 34 1.73 4.32 -23.86
C ALA A 34 0.24 4.05 -23.57
N TRP A 35 -0.22 4.37 -22.35
CA TRP A 35 -1.63 4.25 -21.98
C TRP A 35 -2.56 5.06 -22.88
N MET A 36 -2.21 6.31 -23.22
CA MET A 36 -3.02 7.13 -24.15
C MET A 36 -3.08 6.51 -25.55
N ALA A 37 -1.96 5.98 -26.05
CA ALA A 37 -1.90 5.33 -27.36
C ALA A 37 -2.77 4.06 -27.40
N ASP A 38 -2.64 3.18 -26.40
CA ASP A 38 -3.40 1.93 -26.33
C ASP A 38 -4.90 2.17 -26.07
N SER A 39 -5.23 3.23 -25.32
CA SER A 39 -6.62 3.61 -25.04
C SER A 39 -7.25 4.44 -26.16
N ASN A 40 -6.52 4.73 -27.24
CA ASN A 40 -6.96 5.61 -28.34
C ASN A 40 -7.43 7.00 -27.85
N LEU A 41 -6.81 7.54 -26.80
CA LEU A 41 -7.18 8.81 -26.20
C LEU A 41 -6.28 9.95 -26.67
N THR A 42 -6.89 11.10 -26.98
CA THR A 42 -6.14 12.32 -27.27
C THR A 42 -5.84 13.13 -26.00
N ARG A 43 -4.88 14.05 -26.07
CA ARG A 43 -4.52 14.92 -24.92
C ARG A 43 -5.65 15.87 -24.52
N GLU A 44 -6.51 16.24 -25.46
CA GLU A 44 -7.68 17.09 -25.20
C GLU A 44 -8.78 16.32 -24.47
N GLU A 45 -8.97 15.04 -24.77
CA GLU A 45 -9.94 14.20 -24.08
C GLU A 45 -9.54 13.89 -22.64
N THR A 46 -8.26 13.59 -22.40
CA THR A 46 -7.72 13.36 -21.04
C THR A 46 -7.78 14.61 -20.15
N THR A 47 -7.84 15.80 -20.74
CA THR A 47 -7.94 17.06 -20.00
C THR A 47 -9.39 17.53 -19.80
N LYS A 48 -10.32 17.12 -20.65
CA LYS A 48 -11.77 17.41 -20.56
C LYS A 48 -12.46 16.73 -19.37
N GLY A 49 -11.93 15.63 -18.87
CA GLY A 49 -12.52 14.89 -17.75
C GLY A 49 -12.62 15.71 -16.46
N ASN A 50 -13.66 15.47 -15.65
CA ASN A 50 -13.78 16.11 -14.34
C ASN A 50 -12.74 15.53 -13.37
N LYS A 51 -11.58 16.18 -13.30
CA LYS A 51 -10.43 15.77 -12.47
C LYS A 51 -10.82 15.58 -11.00
N GLY A 52 -11.71 16.44 -10.47
CA GLY A 52 -12.18 16.35 -9.08
C GLY A 52 -12.93 15.04 -8.81
N LYS A 53 -13.85 14.66 -9.71
CA LYS A 53 -14.54 13.37 -9.61
C LYS A 53 -13.59 12.20 -9.80
N ILE A 54 -12.73 12.26 -10.83
CA ILE A 54 -11.79 11.17 -11.14
C ILE A 54 -10.88 10.90 -9.94
N PHE A 55 -10.12 11.90 -9.49
CA PHE A 55 -9.21 11.73 -8.36
C PHE A 55 -9.95 11.47 -7.04
N GLY A 56 -11.13 12.08 -6.83
CA GLY A 56 -11.95 11.83 -5.66
C GLY A 56 -12.40 10.36 -5.55
N PHE A 57 -12.96 9.81 -6.63
CA PHE A 57 -13.34 8.40 -6.68
C PHE A 57 -12.14 7.48 -6.57
N THR A 58 -11.03 7.78 -7.27
CA THR A 58 -9.80 6.98 -7.16
C THR A 58 -9.30 6.94 -5.71
N PHE A 59 -9.29 8.07 -5.00
CA PHE A 59 -8.88 8.10 -3.59
C PHE A 59 -9.81 7.28 -2.69
N VAL A 60 -11.13 7.38 -2.88
CA VAL A 60 -12.11 6.58 -2.12
C VAL A 60 -11.90 5.08 -2.39
N PHE A 61 -11.69 4.69 -3.64
CA PHE A 61 -11.40 3.29 -3.96
C PHE A 61 -10.05 2.82 -3.40
N SER A 62 -9.01 3.67 -3.40
CA SER A 62 -7.74 3.35 -2.73
C SER A 62 -7.93 3.13 -1.23
N LEU A 63 -8.77 3.93 -0.57
CA LEU A 63 -9.08 3.75 0.85
C LEU A 63 -9.83 2.43 1.09
N LEU A 64 -10.81 2.11 0.25
CA LEU A 64 -11.54 0.84 0.31
C LEU A 64 -10.62 -0.37 0.10
N MET A 65 -9.72 -0.32 -0.88
CA MET A 65 -8.72 -1.37 -1.12
C MET A 65 -7.76 -1.49 0.06
N SER A 66 -7.27 -0.38 0.61
CA SER A 66 -6.37 -0.42 1.75
C SER A 66 -7.05 -0.94 3.02
N ALA A 67 -8.32 -0.59 3.24
CA ALA A 67 -9.09 -1.11 4.37
C ALA A 67 -9.35 -2.62 4.22
N ASN A 68 -9.66 -3.07 2.99
CA ASN A 68 -9.79 -4.49 2.69
C ASN A 68 -8.48 -5.25 2.94
N LEU A 69 -7.35 -4.72 2.47
CA LEU A 69 -6.04 -5.30 2.71
C LEU A 69 -5.72 -5.37 4.21
N ALA A 70 -5.98 -4.30 4.96
CA ALA A 70 -5.79 -4.29 6.40
C ALA A 70 -6.68 -5.32 7.13
N ALA A 71 -7.91 -5.53 6.66
CA ALA A 71 -8.79 -6.56 7.20
C ALA A 71 -8.27 -8.00 6.92
N PHE A 72 -7.65 -8.23 5.76
CA PHE A 72 -6.97 -9.49 5.45
C PHE A 72 -5.71 -9.71 6.31
N LEU A 73 -5.00 -8.63 6.63
CA LEU A 73 -3.76 -8.66 7.42
C LEU A 73 -3.98 -8.49 8.92
N ALA A 74 -5.22 -8.43 9.40
CA ALA A 74 -5.60 -8.21 10.79
C ALA A 74 -5.28 -9.43 11.66
N GLU A 75 -3.99 -9.65 11.87
CA GLU A 75 -3.39 -10.71 12.68
C GLU A 75 -2.48 -10.07 13.75
N PRO A 76 -2.38 -10.64 14.96
CA PRO A 76 -1.51 -10.11 16.02
C PRO A 76 -0.02 -9.98 15.64
N SER A 77 0.43 -10.69 14.61
CA SER A 77 1.80 -10.67 14.09
C SER A 77 2.10 -9.51 13.14
N THR A 78 1.08 -8.77 12.68
CA THR A 78 1.22 -7.65 11.72
C THR A 78 1.31 -6.30 12.44
N ASP A 79 2.18 -6.18 13.43
CA ASP A 79 2.54 -4.90 14.03
C ASP A 79 4.04 -4.64 13.88
N VAL A 80 4.43 -3.36 13.82
CA VAL A 80 5.83 -2.94 13.71
C VAL A 80 6.65 -3.49 14.88
N THR A 81 6.02 -3.65 16.03
CA THR A 81 6.60 -4.26 17.23
C THR A 81 6.98 -5.72 16.98
N CYS A 82 6.15 -6.51 16.30
CA CYS A 82 6.44 -7.91 15.99
C CYS A 82 7.54 -8.05 14.93
N TRP A 83 7.56 -7.19 13.90
CA TRP A 83 8.65 -7.15 12.92
C TRP A 83 10.00 -6.76 13.54
N VAL A 84 10.00 -5.79 14.46
CA VAL A 84 11.21 -5.41 15.19
C VAL A 84 11.66 -6.50 16.16
N LEU A 85 10.73 -7.11 16.91
CA LEU A 85 11.04 -8.18 17.87
C LEU A 85 11.53 -9.46 17.17
N SER A 86 10.90 -9.86 16.07
CA SER A 86 11.35 -11.01 15.26
C SER A 86 12.73 -10.75 14.64
N ALA A 87 13.01 -9.53 14.18
CA ALA A 87 14.33 -9.15 13.71
C ALA A 87 15.40 -9.24 14.82
N GLN A 88 15.05 -8.95 16.08
CA GLN A 88 15.95 -9.10 17.24
C GLN A 88 16.15 -10.58 17.64
N GLN A 89 15.13 -11.43 17.47
CA GLN A 89 15.20 -12.85 17.83
C GLN A 89 16.21 -13.64 16.99
N HIS A 90 16.44 -13.24 15.73
CA HIS A 90 17.49 -13.81 14.87
C HIS A 90 18.89 -13.20 15.12
N ALA A 91 18.98 -12.09 15.86
CA ALA A 91 20.23 -11.44 16.23
C ALA A 91 20.73 -11.84 17.63
N ALA A 92 19.98 -12.64 18.38
CA ALA A 92 20.45 -13.22 19.63
C ALA A 92 21.64 -14.15 19.33
N PRO A 93 22.81 -13.98 19.98
CA PRO A 93 23.93 -14.89 19.81
C PRO A 93 23.45 -16.31 20.13
N LEU A 94 23.74 -17.27 19.25
CA LEU A 94 23.51 -18.68 19.49
C LEU A 94 24.05 -19.01 20.89
N GLN A 95 23.16 -19.31 21.84
CA GLN A 95 23.57 -19.70 23.16
C GLN A 95 24.48 -20.93 23.00
N PRO A 96 25.71 -20.94 23.52
CA PRO A 96 26.57 -22.11 23.40
C PRO A 96 25.82 -23.28 24.01
N ALA A 97 25.66 -24.36 23.25
CA ALA A 97 24.98 -25.57 23.67
C ALA A 97 25.49 -25.94 25.07
N ALA A 98 24.60 -25.86 26.07
CA ALA A 98 24.90 -26.28 27.43
C ALA A 98 25.43 -27.72 27.36
N GLY A 99 26.58 -27.93 27.99
CA GLY A 99 27.47 -29.05 27.76
C GLY A 99 26.79 -30.41 27.78
N ALA A 100 27.22 -31.25 26.83
CA ALA A 100 27.23 -32.69 27.00
C ALA A 100 28.10 -33.02 28.22
N GLY A 101 27.44 -33.50 29.28
CA GLY A 101 28.03 -34.15 30.44
C GLY A 101 27.42 -35.53 30.60
#